data_AF-A0A918RCR6-F1
#
_entry.id   AF-A0A918RCR6-F1
#
_cell.length_a   1.000
_cell.length_b   1.000
_cell.length_c   1.000
_cell.angle_alpha   90.00
_cell.angle_beta   90.00
_cell.angle_gamma   90.00
#
_symmetry.space_group_name_H-M   'P 1'
#
loop_
_entity.id
_entity.type
_entity.pdbx_description
1 polymer ?
#
loop_
_entity_poly.entity_id
_entity_poly.type
_entity_poly.pdbx_seq_one_letter_code
_entity_poly.pdbx_strand_id
1 'polypeptide(L)'
;MDVDQDLIDGAQKNLAQAGATNVTAVLGDGAAGLPEHAPFDRIQFTVGAGDVPVRILDQLAPGGRLVLPMRIRGSISRSFAFERDGDTWKTVSCEMATFVPLRKGVCDDIYTLVRHEGEGNVHLETFSEQEVDREAMRTVLDQPQATVYTDVKFRKGDPWEWLYLYLASVLPNGLSRMPGARPGFNPHFGWGSMAALDGDTLAYLTVREGEDEQGKYWQIGVIGHGSRAAELTDQVATEIGEWHHGWGNDAPEPVFRMAVGDARTQLTAADPRFVIDKKYSRLVVDWPRKG
;
A
#
# COMPACT_ATOMS: atom_id res chain seq x y z
N MET A 1 -11.33 -11.06 17.95
CA MET A 1 -10.22 -11.93 18.35
C MET A 1 -9.00 -11.06 18.53
N ASP A 2 -8.14 -11.37 19.49
CA ASP A 2 -6.86 -10.68 19.69
C ASP A 2 -5.79 -11.68 20.12
N VAL A 3 -4.53 -11.40 19.82
CA VAL A 3 -3.38 -12.24 20.17
C VAL A 3 -2.79 -11.91 21.53
N ASP A 4 -3.13 -10.74 22.10
CA ASP A 4 -2.58 -10.26 23.36
C ASP A 4 -3.61 -10.42 24.51
N GLN A 5 -3.24 -11.14 25.56
CA GLN A 5 -4.14 -11.52 26.67
C GLN A 5 -4.68 -10.32 27.44
N ASP A 6 -3.85 -9.30 27.66
CA ASP A 6 -4.24 -8.07 28.37
C ASP A 6 -5.32 -7.28 27.61
N LEU A 7 -5.28 -7.29 26.27
CA LEU A 7 -6.33 -6.71 25.44
C LEU A 7 -7.64 -7.50 25.55
N ILE A 8 -7.58 -8.83 25.60
CA ILE A 8 -8.77 -9.67 25.82
C ILE A 8 -9.40 -9.40 27.18
N ASP A 9 -8.62 -9.38 28.25
CA ASP A 9 -9.10 -9.14 29.61
C ASP A 9 -9.75 -7.75 29.71
N GLY A 10 -9.10 -6.73 29.14
CA GLY A 10 -9.62 -5.37 29.05
C GLY A 10 -10.92 -5.29 28.27
N ALA A 11 -11.00 -5.95 27.11
CA ALA A 11 -12.20 -5.99 26.28
C ALA A 11 -13.37 -6.65 27.01
N GLN A 12 -13.16 -7.80 27.66
CA GLN A 12 -14.21 -8.49 28.42
C GLN A 12 -14.77 -7.63 29.54
N LYS A 13 -13.89 -6.96 30.30
CA LYS A 13 -14.30 -6.03 31.37
C LYS A 13 -15.14 -4.89 30.82
N ASN A 14 -14.68 -4.25 29.73
CA ASN A 14 -15.38 -3.10 29.15
C ASN A 14 -16.72 -3.50 28.54
N LEU A 15 -16.81 -4.66 27.89
CA LEU A 15 -18.06 -5.21 27.35
C LEU A 15 -19.07 -5.52 28.46
N ALA A 16 -18.62 -6.11 29.57
CA ALA A 16 -19.47 -6.36 30.73
C ALA A 16 -20.00 -5.06 31.37
N GLN A 17 -19.15 -4.04 31.49
CA GLN A 17 -19.55 -2.71 31.99
C GLN A 17 -20.55 -2.01 31.07
N ALA A 18 -20.42 -2.21 29.75
CA ALA A 18 -21.35 -1.68 28.75
C ALA A 18 -22.66 -2.49 28.66
N GLY A 19 -22.78 -3.63 29.36
CA GLY A 19 -23.93 -4.52 29.28
C GLY A 19 -24.07 -5.26 27.93
N ALA A 20 -22.98 -5.37 27.17
CA ALA A 20 -22.97 -6.06 25.88
C ALA A 20 -23.00 -7.59 26.09
N THR A 21 -24.06 -8.24 25.64
CA THR A 21 -24.29 -9.70 25.81
C THR A 21 -24.14 -10.50 24.52
N ASN A 22 -24.01 -9.83 23.38
CA ASN A 22 -23.92 -10.41 22.05
C ASN A 22 -22.49 -10.40 21.47
N VAL A 23 -21.47 -10.29 22.34
CA VAL A 23 -20.06 -10.21 21.94
C VAL A 23 -19.24 -11.21 22.75
N THR A 24 -18.41 -11.98 22.05
CA THR A 24 -17.44 -12.90 22.68
C THR A 24 -16.03 -12.46 22.31
N ALA A 25 -15.22 -12.11 23.32
CA ALA A 25 -13.81 -11.85 23.14
C ALA A 25 -13.03 -13.17 23.21
N VAL A 26 -12.21 -13.43 22.20
CA VAL A 26 -11.48 -14.70 22.04
C VAL A 26 -10.00 -14.39 21.86
N LEU A 27 -9.16 -14.99 22.70
CA LEU A 27 -7.71 -15.01 22.52
C LEU A 27 -7.34 -15.98 21.40
N GLY A 28 -6.67 -15.50 20.36
CA GLY A 28 -6.22 -16.33 19.26
C GLY A 28 -5.73 -15.55 18.05
N ASP A 29 -5.04 -16.24 17.15
CA ASP A 29 -4.60 -15.67 15.87
C ASP A 29 -5.80 -15.44 14.95
N GLY A 30 -6.10 -14.15 14.70
CA GLY A 30 -7.18 -13.75 13.81
C GLY A 30 -7.01 -14.24 12.37
N ALA A 31 -5.79 -14.56 11.92
CA ALA A 31 -5.55 -15.12 10.57
C ALA A 31 -6.05 -16.57 10.43
N ALA A 32 -6.16 -17.30 11.55
CA ALA A 32 -6.75 -18.64 11.58
C ALA A 32 -8.29 -18.60 11.58
N GLY A 33 -8.88 -17.47 11.96
CA GLY A 33 -10.32 -17.33 12.17
C GLY A 33 -10.84 -18.18 13.33
N LEU A 34 -12.13 -18.50 13.29
CA LEU A 34 -12.83 -19.21 14.34
C LEU A 34 -13.76 -20.28 13.71
N PRO A 35 -13.19 -21.35 13.14
CA PRO A 35 -13.90 -22.30 12.29
C PRO A 35 -15.07 -23.01 12.99
N GLU A 36 -15.00 -23.22 14.30
CA GLU A 36 -16.07 -23.80 15.11
C GLU A 36 -17.35 -22.93 15.16
N HIS A 37 -17.24 -21.66 14.80
CA HIS A 37 -18.35 -20.69 14.73
C HIS A 37 -18.70 -20.29 13.30
N ALA A 38 -17.98 -20.81 12.30
CA ALA A 38 -18.30 -20.59 10.90
C ALA A 38 -19.64 -21.26 10.51
N PRO A 39 -20.34 -20.75 9.48
CA PRO A 39 -19.95 -19.64 8.63
C PRO A 39 -20.32 -18.26 9.20
N PHE A 40 -19.58 -17.23 8.77
CA PHE A 40 -19.83 -15.83 9.12
C PHE A 40 -20.40 -15.05 7.94
N ASP A 41 -21.42 -14.22 8.18
CA ASP A 41 -21.90 -13.28 7.17
C ASP A 41 -20.86 -12.20 6.86
N ARG A 42 -20.12 -11.75 7.88
CA ARG A 42 -19.12 -10.68 7.78
C ARG A 42 -17.90 -11.04 8.60
N ILE A 43 -16.73 -10.85 8.03
CA ILE A 43 -15.46 -10.92 8.75
C ILE A 43 -14.74 -9.59 8.53
N GLN A 44 -14.29 -8.96 9.61
CA GLN A 44 -13.60 -7.68 9.56
C GLN A 44 -12.28 -7.76 10.32
N PHE A 45 -11.22 -7.27 9.68
CA PHE A 45 -9.91 -7.07 10.30
C PHE A 45 -9.75 -5.58 10.64
N THR A 46 -9.19 -5.32 11.82
CA THR A 46 -8.80 -3.97 12.27
C THR A 46 -7.29 -3.84 12.38
N VAL A 47 -6.57 -4.61 11.56
CA VAL A 47 -5.12 -4.69 11.43
C VAL A 47 -4.76 -4.86 9.95
N GLY A 48 -3.58 -4.40 9.54
CA GLY A 48 -3.05 -4.53 8.19
C GLY A 48 -2.46 -5.92 7.97
N ALA A 49 -2.85 -6.60 6.90
CA ALA A 49 -2.26 -7.88 6.51
C ALA A 49 -1.31 -7.72 5.32
N GLY A 50 -0.25 -8.53 5.30
CA GLY A 50 0.67 -8.57 4.16
C GLY A 50 0.08 -9.31 2.96
N ASP A 51 -0.94 -10.14 3.17
CA ASP A 51 -1.70 -10.89 2.16
C ASP A 51 -3.05 -11.32 2.78
N VAL A 52 -3.96 -11.90 2.00
CA VAL A 52 -5.23 -12.42 2.51
C VAL A 52 -5.01 -13.73 3.31
N PRO A 53 -5.51 -13.85 4.55
CA PRO A 53 -5.52 -15.12 5.26
C PRO A 53 -6.52 -16.08 4.62
N VAL A 54 -6.05 -17.01 3.77
CA VAL A 54 -6.92 -17.86 2.93
C VAL A 54 -7.96 -18.64 3.75
N ARG A 55 -7.62 -19.08 4.97
CA ARG A 55 -8.55 -19.82 5.86
C ARG A 55 -9.79 -19.02 6.25
N ILE A 56 -9.72 -17.69 6.22
CA ILE A 56 -10.85 -16.80 6.51
C ILE A 56 -11.87 -16.84 5.39
N LEU A 57 -11.42 -17.04 4.15
CA LEU A 57 -12.29 -17.10 2.99
C LEU A 57 -13.22 -18.31 3.04
N ASP A 58 -12.74 -19.44 3.59
CA ASP A 58 -13.53 -20.67 3.77
C ASP A 58 -14.55 -20.57 4.92
N GLN A 59 -14.40 -19.57 5.80
CA GLN A 59 -15.29 -19.34 6.93
C GLN A 59 -16.41 -18.34 6.62
N LEU A 60 -16.44 -17.74 5.43
CA LEU A 60 -17.53 -16.87 5.01
C LEU A 60 -18.75 -17.68 4.55
N ALA A 61 -19.94 -17.22 4.94
CA ALA A 61 -21.19 -17.69 4.38
C ALA A 61 -21.30 -17.36 2.88
N PRO A 62 -22.15 -18.06 2.11
CA PRO A 62 -22.53 -17.60 0.77
C PRO A 62 -23.06 -16.15 0.80
N GLY A 63 -22.52 -15.27 -0.03
CA GLY A 63 -22.84 -13.83 0.03
C GLY A 63 -22.18 -13.09 1.21
N GLY A 64 -21.28 -13.75 1.92
CA GLY A 64 -20.48 -13.17 2.98
C GLY A 64 -19.45 -12.17 2.43
N ARG A 65 -19.01 -11.26 3.30
CA ARG A 65 -18.07 -10.19 2.94
C ARG A 65 -16.88 -10.16 3.87
N LEU A 66 -15.68 -10.10 3.30
CA LEU A 66 -14.44 -9.84 4.04
C LEU A 66 -14.10 -8.35 3.96
N VAL A 67 -13.89 -7.71 5.10
CA VAL A 67 -13.29 -6.38 5.20
C VAL A 67 -11.89 -6.52 5.76
N LEU A 68 -10.87 -6.18 4.96
CA LEU A 68 -9.47 -6.40 5.31
C LEU A 68 -8.59 -5.24 4.83
N PRO A 69 -7.94 -4.51 5.75
CA PRO A 69 -6.78 -3.70 5.42
C PRO A 69 -5.62 -4.59 4.96
N MET A 70 -5.11 -4.34 3.76
CA MET A 70 -4.06 -5.17 3.16
C MET A 70 -3.06 -4.33 2.38
N ARG A 71 -1.78 -4.70 2.49
CA ARG A 71 -0.72 -4.16 1.63
C ARG A 71 -0.81 -4.74 0.23
N ILE A 72 -0.86 -3.84 -0.74
CA ILE A 72 -0.93 -4.15 -2.16
C ILE A 72 0.48 -4.45 -2.65
N ARG A 73 1.34 -3.43 -2.64
CA ARG A 73 2.74 -3.51 -3.03
C ARG A 73 3.57 -2.42 -2.34
N GLY A 74 4.69 -2.80 -1.73
CA GLY A 74 5.50 -1.92 -0.89
C GLY A 74 4.69 -1.35 0.26
N SER A 75 4.71 -0.02 0.42
CA SER A 75 3.96 0.71 1.44
C SER A 75 2.52 1.04 1.07
N ILE A 76 2.09 0.70 -0.15
CA ILE A 76 0.72 0.99 -0.58
C ILE A 76 -0.24 -0.01 0.06
N SER A 77 -1.14 0.51 0.89
CA SER A 77 -2.14 -0.25 1.62
C SER A 77 -3.53 0.32 1.38
N ARG A 78 -4.53 -0.56 1.35
CA ARG A 78 -5.94 -0.19 1.22
C ARG A 78 -6.80 -1.09 2.11
N SER A 79 -7.93 -0.56 2.58
CA SER A 79 -9.00 -1.33 3.20
C SER A 79 -9.93 -1.85 2.12
N PHE A 80 -9.94 -3.16 1.93
CA PHE A 80 -10.77 -3.81 0.94
C PHE A 80 -12.03 -4.36 1.57
N ALA A 81 -13.16 -4.22 0.89
CA ALA A 81 -14.32 -5.05 1.10
C ALA A 81 -14.47 -6.02 -0.09
N PHE A 82 -14.26 -7.30 0.13
CA PHE A 82 -14.34 -8.35 -0.88
C PHE A 82 -15.61 -9.18 -0.75
N GLU A 83 -16.20 -9.50 -1.90
CA GLU A 83 -17.25 -10.50 -2.05
C GLU A 83 -16.85 -11.53 -3.11
N ARG A 84 -17.35 -12.76 -2.95
CA ARG A 84 -17.08 -13.86 -3.87
C ARG A 84 -17.72 -13.60 -5.23
N ASP A 85 -16.97 -13.87 -6.29
CA ASP A 85 -17.37 -13.73 -7.70
C ASP A 85 -16.91 -14.99 -8.46
N GLY A 86 -17.73 -16.04 -8.39
CA GLY A 86 -17.36 -17.39 -8.83
C GLY A 86 -16.18 -17.95 -8.03
N ASP A 87 -15.10 -18.29 -8.74
CA ASP A 87 -13.83 -18.76 -8.17
C ASP A 87 -12.86 -17.62 -7.82
N THR A 88 -13.28 -16.38 -8.04
CA THR A 88 -12.53 -15.16 -7.72
C THR A 88 -13.26 -14.31 -6.69
N TRP A 89 -12.71 -13.14 -6.40
CA TRP A 89 -13.26 -12.15 -5.48
C TRP A 89 -13.20 -10.79 -6.16
N LYS A 90 -14.23 -9.97 -5.93
CA LYS A 90 -14.29 -8.59 -6.41
C LYS A 90 -14.44 -7.63 -5.24
N THR A 91 -13.92 -6.43 -5.39
CA THR A 91 -14.15 -5.36 -4.43
C THR A 91 -15.54 -4.76 -4.57
N VAL A 92 -16.21 -4.57 -3.44
CA VAL A 92 -17.39 -3.70 -3.34
C VAL A 92 -17.04 -2.30 -2.82
N SER A 93 -15.91 -2.15 -2.12
CA SER A 93 -15.31 -0.87 -1.75
C SER A 93 -13.80 -1.03 -1.54
N CYS A 94 -13.03 0.04 -1.75
CA CYS A 94 -11.57 0.04 -1.60
C CYS A 94 -11.03 1.42 -1.24
N GLU A 95 -10.78 1.64 0.06
CA GLU A 95 -10.35 2.95 0.57
C GLU A 95 -8.86 2.93 0.91
N MET A 96 -8.15 4.04 0.65
CA MET A 96 -6.78 4.17 1.17
C MET A 96 -6.81 4.17 2.69
N ALA A 97 -6.07 3.24 3.31
CA ALA A 97 -5.96 3.14 4.74
C ALA A 97 -4.69 2.39 5.14
N THR A 98 -4.09 2.81 6.25
CA THR A 98 -2.96 2.13 6.87
C THR A 98 -3.33 1.76 8.31
N PHE A 99 -3.05 0.52 8.68
CA PHE A 99 -3.36 -0.03 10.00
C PHE A 99 -2.08 -0.58 10.66
N VAL A 100 -2.15 -0.82 11.96
CA VAL A 100 -1.09 -1.57 12.66
C VAL A 100 -1.01 -2.99 12.07
N PRO A 101 0.20 -3.57 11.93
CA PRO A 101 0.38 -4.84 11.24
C PRO A 101 -0.24 -6.00 12.01
N LEU A 102 -0.77 -6.98 11.29
CA LEU A 102 -1.01 -8.33 11.78
C LEU A 102 0.35 -8.96 12.13
N ARG A 103 0.41 -9.62 13.30
CA ARG A 103 1.66 -10.11 13.90
C ARG A 103 1.54 -11.58 14.29
N LYS A 104 2.69 -12.26 14.32
CA LYS A 104 2.89 -13.58 14.95
C LYS A 104 2.17 -14.73 14.22
N GLY A 105 2.07 -14.70 12.89
CA GLY A 105 1.36 -15.76 12.18
C GLY A 105 1.32 -15.66 10.66
N VAL A 106 0.18 -16.09 10.10
CA VAL A 106 -0.05 -16.15 8.65
C VAL A 106 -0.36 -14.75 8.14
N CYS A 107 0.26 -14.35 7.03
CA CYS A 107 0.12 -13.02 6.43
C CYS A 107 0.66 -11.88 7.30
N ASP A 108 1.72 -12.15 8.07
CA ASP A 108 2.47 -11.14 8.81
C ASP A 108 2.85 -9.96 7.91
N ASP A 109 2.53 -8.77 8.40
CA ASP A 109 2.71 -7.52 7.68
C ASP A 109 4.04 -6.88 8.09
N ILE A 110 5.14 -7.61 7.89
CA ILE A 110 6.47 -7.27 8.46
C ILE A 110 6.94 -5.92 7.93
N TYR A 111 7.18 -4.99 8.87
CA TYR A 111 7.64 -3.63 8.68
C TYR A 111 9.09 -3.49 9.11
N THR A 112 9.93 -2.86 8.27
CA THR A 112 11.32 -2.55 8.58
C THR A 112 11.63 -1.08 8.31
N LEU A 113 12.46 -0.51 9.18
CA LEU A 113 12.86 0.89 9.12
C LEU A 113 14.36 0.99 8.90
N VAL A 114 14.78 1.71 7.85
CA VAL A 114 16.18 2.06 7.59
C VAL A 114 16.37 3.54 7.89
N ARG A 115 17.10 3.86 8.96
CA ARG A 115 17.43 5.25 9.31
C ARG A 115 18.54 5.76 8.41
N HIS A 116 18.36 6.93 7.84
CA HIS A 116 19.45 7.60 7.13
C HIS A 116 20.43 8.20 8.14
N GLU A 117 21.69 8.24 7.76
CA GLU A 117 22.74 8.93 8.48
C GLU A 117 22.70 10.43 8.20
N GLY A 118 23.44 11.19 9.02
CA GLY A 118 23.48 12.64 8.95
C GLY A 118 22.46 13.34 9.84
N GLU A 119 22.30 14.65 9.61
CA GLU A 119 21.36 15.50 10.34
C GLU A 119 19.91 15.14 9.98
N GLY A 120 19.00 15.26 10.94
CA GLY A 120 17.56 15.05 10.74
C GLY A 120 17.08 13.66 11.14
N ASN A 121 15.89 13.30 10.69
CA ASN A 121 15.21 12.04 11.09
C ASN A 121 14.58 11.28 9.92
N VAL A 122 15.06 11.54 8.69
CA VAL A 122 14.57 10.82 7.50
C VAL A 122 14.87 9.34 7.63
N HIS A 123 13.86 8.52 7.39
CA HIS A 123 13.99 7.08 7.38
C HIS A 123 13.13 6.48 6.27
N LEU A 124 13.56 5.33 5.79
CA LEU A 124 12.86 4.57 4.78
C LEU A 124 12.05 3.46 5.47
N GLU A 125 10.76 3.45 5.22
CA GLU A 125 9.81 2.44 5.66
C GLU A 125 9.60 1.41 4.55
N THR A 126 9.99 0.18 4.83
CA THR A 126 10.00 -0.93 3.88
C THR A 126 9.33 -2.15 4.45
N PHE A 127 9.01 -3.07 3.56
CA PHE A 127 8.10 -4.16 3.81
C PHE A 127 8.65 -5.45 3.22
N SER A 128 8.27 -6.61 3.76
CA SER A 128 8.93 -7.91 3.49
C SER A 128 9.03 -8.33 2.02
N GLU A 129 8.18 -7.80 1.14
CA GLU A 129 8.21 -8.07 -0.30
C GLU A 129 9.17 -7.17 -1.09
N GLN A 130 9.77 -6.16 -0.44
CA GLN A 130 10.71 -5.25 -1.08
C GLN A 130 12.16 -5.69 -0.86
N GLU A 131 12.97 -5.59 -1.91
CA GLU A 131 14.42 -5.77 -1.85
C GLU A 131 15.08 -4.46 -1.43
N VAL A 132 15.90 -4.47 -0.37
CA VAL A 132 16.49 -3.24 0.18
C VAL A 132 17.94 -3.48 0.56
N ASP A 133 18.86 -2.79 -0.10
CA ASP A 133 20.24 -2.68 0.37
C ASP A 133 20.29 -1.71 1.56
N ARG A 134 20.17 -2.25 2.77
CA ARG A 134 20.07 -1.45 4.00
C ARG A 134 21.32 -0.63 4.26
N GLU A 135 22.50 -1.11 3.90
CA GLU A 135 23.75 -0.38 4.14
C GLU A 135 23.87 0.79 3.18
N ALA A 136 23.60 0.58 1.89
CA ALA A 136 23.58 1.67 0.92
C ALA A 136 22.52 2.72 1.26
N MET A 137 21.29 2.29 1.60
CA MET A 137 20.18 3.20 1.92
C MET A 137 20.46 4.10 3.13
N ARG A 138 21.34 3.71 4.06
CA ARG A 138 21.71 4.58 5.19
C ARG A 138 22.40 5.88 4.75
N THR A 139 23.20 5.84 3.69
CA THR A 139 24.04 6.96 3.25
C THR A 139 23.63 7.52 1.88
N VAL A 140 22.62 6.93 1.24
CA VAL A 140 22.22 7.27 -0.14
C VAL A 140 21.92 8.76 -0.34
N LEU A 141 21.33 9.43 0.65
CA LEU A 141 20.99 10.86 0.56
C LEU A 141 22.21 11.81 0.55
N ASP A 142 23.40 11.32 0.90
CA ASP A 142 24.64 12.08 0.82
C ASP A 142 25.32 11.95 -0.55
N GLN A 143 24.82 11.07 -1.41
CA GLN A 143 25.28 10.88 -2.78
C GLN A 143 24.79 12.00 -3.70
N PRO A 144 25.48 12.28 -4.82
CA PRO A 144 25.01 13.22 -5.83
C PRO A 144 23.57 12.92 -6.28
N GLN A 145 22.81 14.00 -6.49
CA GLN A 145 21.40 13.90 -6.87
C GLN A 145 21.19 14.13 -8.37
N ALA A 146 20.19 13.44 -8.93
CA ALA A 146 19.56 13.78 -10.20
C ALA A 146 18.15 14.31 -9.92
N THR A 147 17.66 15.26 -10.73
CA THR A 147 16.32 15.83 -10.54
C THR A 147 15.64 16.04 -11.86
N VAL A 148 14.40 15.54 -11.96
CA VAL A 148 13.54 15.71 -13.14
C VAL A 148 12.19 16.21 -12.67
N TYR A 149 11.68 17.25 -13.33
CA TYR A 149 10.30 17.69 -13.17
C TYR A 149 9.48 17.22 -14.37
N THR A 150 8.32 16.63 -14.08
CA THR A 150 7.35 16.22 -15.11
C THR A 150 6.46 17.39 -15.49
N ASP A 151 5.68 17.28 -16.56
CA ASP A 151 4.63 18.26 -16.89
C ASP A 151 3.34 18.08 -16.08
N VAL A 152 3.30 17.08 -15.19
CA VAL A 152 2.11 16.74 -14.40
C VAL A 152 1.94 17.71 -13.23
N LYS A 153 0.71 18.19 -13.08
CA LYS A 153 0.32 19.18 -12.07
C LYS A 153 -0.77 18.60 -11.17
N PHE A 154 -0.56 18.67 -9.87
CA PHE A 154 -1.60 18.41 -8.87
C PHE A 154 -2.22 19.74 -8.42
N ARG A 155 -3.53 19.72 -8.18
CA ARG A 155 -4.30 20.85 -7.65
C ARG A 155 -4.90 20.53 -6.29
N LYS A 156 -5.49 21.54 -5.67
CA LYS A 156 -6.08 21.40 -4.33
C LYS A 156 -7.26 20.42 -4.41
N GLY A 157 -7.18 19.33 -3.66
CA GLY A 157 -8.20 18.28 -3.62
C GLY A 157 -7.87 17.07 -4.49
N ASP A 158 -6.82 17.13 -5.31
CA ASP A 158 -6.41 16.02 -6.14
C ASP A 158 -5.92 14.82 -5.31
N PRO A 159 -6.41 13.60 -5.61
CA PRO A 159 -6.03 12.39 -4.89
C PRO A 159 -4.65 11.85 -5.35
N TRP A 160 -3.62 12.08 -4.55
CA TRP A 160 -2.27 11.55 -4.79
C TRP A 160 -2.19 10.02 -4.75
N GLU A 161 -3.13 9.38 -4.07
CA GLU A 161 -3.15 7.93 -3.86
C GLU A 161 -3.23 7.13 -5.15
N TRP A 162 -3.84 7.65 -6.21
CA TRP A 162 -3.93 6.95 -7.49
C TRP A 162 -2.59 6.93 -8.21
N LEU A 163 -1.84 8.02 -8.16
CA LEU A 163 -0.47 8.00 -8.65
C LEU A 163 0.38 7.00 -7.85
N TYR A 164 0.25 6.98 -6.52
CA TYR A 164 1.02 6.05 -5.70
C TYR A 164 0.68 4.59 -5.99
N LEU A 165 -0.60 4.27 -6.15
CA LEU A 165 -1.05 2.93 -6.52
C LEU A 165 -0.52 2.53 -7.90
N TYR A 166 -0.56 3.44 -8.87
CA TYR A 166 -0.03 3.21 -10.20
C TYR A 166 1.48 2.92 -10.15
N LEU A 167 2.26 3.81 -9.55
CA LEU A 167 3.71 3.66 -9.42
C LEU A 167 4.10 2.39 -8.67
N ALA A 168 3.40 2.06 -7.59
CA ALA A 168 3.65 0.82 -6.87
C ALA A 168 3.33 -0.44 -7.70
N SER A 169 2.42 -0.33 -8.67
CA SER A 169 2.08 -1.44 -9.58
C SER A 169 3.13 -1.60 -10.69
N VAL A 170 3.58 -0.49 -11.30
CA VAL A 170 4.46 -0.56 -12.48
C VAL A 170 5.94 -0.62 -12.13
N LEU A 171 6.35 -0.14 -10.97
CA LEU A 171 7.75 -0.18 -10.54
C LEU A 171 8.10 -1.54 -9.92
N PRO A 172 9.28 -2.12 -10.23
CA PRO A 172 9.62 -3.50 -9.87
C PRO A 172 9.66 -3.73 -8.36
N ASN A 173 10.03 -2.74 -7.57
CA ASN A 173 10.15 -2.84 -6.12
C ASN A 173 9.03 -2.09 -5.35
N GLY A 174 7.95 -1.69 -6.05
CA GLY A 174 6.88 -0.89 -5.48
C GLY A 174 7.31 0.50 -5.03
N LEU A 175 6.56 1.06 -4.08
CA LEU A 175 6.90 2.32 -3.42
C LEU A 175 7.08 2.12 -1.92
N SER A 176 8.10 2.76 -1.35
CA SER A 176 8.33 2.87 0.08
C SER A 176 7.91 4.25 0.61
N ARG A 177 7.55 4.34 1.89
CA ARG A 177 7.37 5.64 2.57
C ARG A 177 8.71 6.13 3.10
N MET A 178 8.90 7.44 3.06
CA MET A 178 10.12 8.10 3.49
C MET A 178 9.80 9.34 4.33
N PRO A 179 9.28 9.16 5.56
CA PRO A 179 8.97 10.25 6.47
C PRO A 179 10.22 10.91 7.05
N GLY A 180 10.06 12.16 7.48
CA GLY A 180 11.07 12.93 8.21
C GLY A 180 11.55 14.16 7.45
N ALA A 181 12.54 14.83 8.02
CA ALA A 181 13.15 16.02 7.47
C ALA A 181 14.66 16.03 7.71
N ARG A 182 15.40 16.61 6.76
CA ARG A 182 16.83 16.95 6.88
C ARG A 182 17.23 18.02 5.87
N PRO A 183 18.36 18.74 6.05
CA PRO A 183 18.88 19.62 5.03
C PRO A 183 19.10 18.89 3.69
N GLY A 184 18.64 19.48 2.59
CA GLY A 184 18.75 18.92 1.23
C GLY A 184 17.68 17.89 0.86
N PHE A 185 16.88 17.39 1.81
CA PHE A 185 15.73 16.55 1.52
C PHE A 185 14.49 17.41 1.24
N ASN A 186 14.05 17.43 -0.02
CA ASN A 186 12.95 18.28 -0.49
C ASN A 186 11.73 17.44 -0.91
N PRO A 187 11.03 16.79 0.02
CA PRO A 187 9.89 15.94 -0.29
C PRO A 187 8.67 16.74 -0.76
N HIS A 188 7.78 16.09 -1.50
CA HIS A 188 6.52 16.70 -1.94
C HIS A 188 5.55 17.07 -0.81
N PHE A 189 5.72 16.51 0.39
CA PHE A 189 4.97 16.90 1.58
C PHE A 189 5.88 17.18 2.77
N GLY A 190 5.42 18.07 3.67
CA GLY A 190 6.17 18.42 4.88
C GLY A 190 6.37 17.26 5.86
N TRP A 191 5.62 16.16 5.75
CA TRP A 191 5.82 14.95 6.56
C TRP A 191 6.85 13.98 5.94
N GLY A 192 7.17 14.11 4.65
CA GLY A 192 8.05 13.21 3.90
C GLY A 192 7.53 12.87 2.51
N SER A 193 8.03 11.76 1.96
CA SER A 193 7.74 11.37 0.58
C SER A 193 7.39 9.88 0.41
N MET A 194 7.01 9.52 -0.80
CA MET A 194 7.10 8.17 -1.34
C MET A 194 8.41 8.05 -2.13
N ALA A 195 9.00 6.86 -2.14
CA ALA A 195 10.28 6.58 -2.81
C ALA A 195 10.25 5.24 -3.54
N ALA A 196 10.81 5.22 -4.74
CA ALA A 196 11.17 4.01 -5.47
C ALA A 196 12.61 3.59 -5.11
N LEU A 197 12.87 2.29 -5.12
CA LEU A 197 14.15 1.70 -4.75
C LEU A 197 14.61 0.73 -5.83
N ASP A 198 15.89 0.78 -6.17
CA ASP A 198 16.52 -0.19 -7.07
C ASP A 198 18.00 -0.37 -6.68
N GLY A 199 18.30 -1.47 -6.00
CA GLY A 199 19.63 -1.77 -5.45
C GLY A 199 20.09 -0.70 -4.46
N ASP A 200 21.18 -0.01 -4.78
CA ASP A 200 21.78 1.08 -4.00
C ASP A 200 21.22 2.48 -4.34
N THR A 201 20.22 2.54 -5.20
CA THR A 201 19.64 3.76 -5.76
C THR A 201 18.23 3.98 -5.22
N LEU A 202 17.92 5.23 -4.87
CA LEU A 202 16.64 5.66 -4.34
C LEU A 202 16.14 6.89 -5.11
N ALA A 203 14.86 6.94 -5.45
CA ALA A 203 14.23 8.11 -6.07
C ALA A 203 12.93 8.49 -5.36
N TYR A 204 12.85 9.72 -4.83
CA TYR A 204 11.69 10.20 -4.09
C TYR A 204 10.97 11.35 -4.81
N LEU A 205 9.66 11.46 -4.56
CA LEU A 205 8.81 12.48 -5.16
C LEU A 205 9.03 13.86 -4.50
N THR A 206 9.17 14.89 -5.34
CA THR A 206 9.26 16.30 -4.95
C THR A 206 8.19 17.13 -5.68
N VAL A 207 7.98 18.37 -5.26
CA VAL A 207 7.09 19.31 -5.95
C VAL A 207 7.71 20.70 -5.99
N ARG A 208 7.34 21.45 -7.03
CA ARG A 208 7.49 22.91 -7.06
C ARG A 208 6.13 23.57 -7.25
N GLU A 209 5.91 24.65 -6.53
CA GLU A 209 4.68 25.42 -6.65
C GLU A 209 4.70 26.29 -7.91
N GLY A 210 3.53 26.46 -8.50
CA GLY A 210 3.32 27.39 -9.60
C GLY A 210 1.86 27.84 -9.67
N GLU A 211 1.57 28.74 -10.60
CA GLU A 211 0.24 29.27 -10.82
C GLU A 211 0.01 29.45 -12.32
N ASP A 212 -1.17 29.04 -12.80
CA ASP A 212 -1.63 29.24 -14.18
C ASP A 212 -3.08 29.73 -14.18
N GLU A 213 -3.72 29.78 -15.36
CA GLU A 213 -5.10 30.27 -15.52
C GLU A 213 -6.14 29.46 -14.71
N GLN A 214 -5.82 28.23 -14.34
CA GLN A 214 -6.68 27.37 -13.50
C GLN A 214 -6.32 27.47 -12.01
N GLY A 215 -5.41 28.38 -11.65
CA GLY A 215 -4.97 28.67 -10.30
C GLY A 215 -3.69 27.94 -9.89
N LYS A 216 -3.46 27.88 -8.57
CA LYS A 216 -2.27 27.27 -7.99
C LYS A 216 -2.18 25.77 -8.30
N TYR A 217 -0.96 25.31 -8.51
CA TYR A 217 -0.64 23.90 -8.69
C TYR A 217 0.68 23.52 -8.02
N TRP A 218 0.85 22.21 -7.83
CA TRP A 218 2.10 21.57 -7.43
C TRP A 218 2.57 20.70 -8.59
N GLN A 219 3.63 21.14 -9.28
CA GLN A 219 4.22 20.37 -10.37
C GLN A 219 5.12 19.30 -9.77
N ILE A 220 4.80 18.04 -10.05
CA ILE A 220 5.52 16.90 -9.49
C ILE A 220 6.84 16.67 -10.22
N GLY A 221 7.87 16.38 -9.43
CA GLY A 221 9.18 15.94 -9.87
C GLY A 221 9.68 14.76 -9.06
N VAL A 222 10.88 14.32 -9.40
CA VAL A 222 11.57 13.20 -8.78
C VAL A 222 13.00 13.62 -8.49
N ILE A 223 13.50 13.30 -7.29
CA ILE A 223 14.90 13.46 -6.91
C ILE A 223 15.47 12.08 -6.65
N GLY A 224 16.46 11.67 -7.44
CA GLY A 224 17.18 10.40 -7.30
C GLY A 224 18.56 10.58 -6.71
N HIS A 225 19.00 9.57 -5.97
CA HIS A 225 20.33 9.44 -5.38
C HIS A 225 20.85 8.00 -5.56
N GLY A 226 22.18 7.82 -5.49
CA GLY A 226 22.82 6.51 -5.66
C GLY A 226 23.45 6.31 -7.04
N SER A 227 23.99 5.12 -7.29
CA SER A 227 24.84 4.86 -8.47
C SER A 227 24.12 5.05 -9.81
N ARG A 228 22.80 4.82 -9.84
CA ARG A 228 21.93 4.95 -11.02
C ARG A 228 20.85 6.01 -10.84
N ALA A 229 21.17 7.07 -10.08
CA ALA A 229 20.24 8.16 -9.76
C ALA A 229 19.50 8.69 -11.00
N ALA A 230 20.20 8.99 -12.09
CA ALA A 230 19.59 9.52 -13.31
C ALA A 230 18.60 8.54 -13.94
N GLU A 231 18.97 7.27 -14.08
CA GLU A 231 18.13 6.23 -14.69
C GLU A 231 16.83 6.01 -13.90
N LEU A 232 16.91 5.83 -12.58
CA LEU A 232 15.71 5.65 -11.75
C LEU A 232 14.85 6.91 -11.69
N THR A 233 15.47 8.10 -11.65
CA THR A 233 14.74 9.38 -11.72
C THR A 233 13.94 9.49 -13.02
N ASP A 234 14.57 9.22 -14.16
CA ASP A 234 13.94 9.26 -15.48
C ASP A 234 12.84 8.21 -15.61
N GLN A 235 13.05 6.99 -15.09
CA GLN A 235 12.05 5.93 -15.09
C GLN A 235 10.79 6.35 -14.32
N VAL A 236 10.94 6.84 -13.09
CA VAL A 236 9.79 7.27 -12.27
C VAL A 236 9.10 8.47 -12.91
N ALA A 237 9.85 9.44 -13.44
CA ALA A 237 9.29 10.59 -14.15
C ALA A 237 8.49 10.18 -15.41
N THR A 238 9.00 9.20 -16.17
CA THR A 238 8.31 8.64 -17.33
C THR A 238 6.99 7.99 -16.92
N GLU A 239 7.01 7.15 -15.87
CA GLU A 239 5.81 6.48 -15.38
C GLU A 239 4.77 7.45 -14.80
N ILE A 240 5.19 8.56 -14.18
CA ILE A 240 4.28 9.65 -13.79
C ILE A 240 3.58 10.27 -15.01
N GLY A 241 4.31 10.47 -16.11
CA GLY A 241 3.76 10.98 -17.38
C GLY A 241 2.75 10.01 -18.01
N GLU A 242 3.10 8.72 -18.08
CA GLU A 242 2.23 7.65 -18.58
C GLU A 242 0.94 7.56 -17.75
N TRP A 243 1.06 7.63 -16.42
CA TRP A 243 -0.09 7.68 -15.52
C TRP A 243 -1.01 8.84 -15.87
N HIS A 244 -0.47 10.05 -16.01
CA HIS A 244 -1.25 11.26 -16.28
C HIS A 244 -1.99 11.20 -17.63
N HIS A 245 -1.35 10.65 -18.66
CA HIS A 245 -1.93 10.47 -19.98
C HIS A 245 -3.04 9.41 -19.99
N GLY A 246 -2.79 8.26 -19.35
CA GLY A 246 -3.71 7.13 -19.40
C GLY A 246 -4.88 7.20 -18.41
N TRP A 247 -4.64 7.69 -17.19
CA TRP A 247 -5.60 7.61 -16.08
C TRP A 247 -5.72 8.96 -15.37
N GLY A 248 -4.61 9.49 -14.83
CA GLY A 248 -4.60 10.75 -14.10
C GLY A 248 -5.65 10.81 -12.97
N ASN A 249 -5.96 12.00 -12.49
CA ASN A 249 -6.99 12.21 -11.46
C ASN A 249 -8.41 12.35 -12.03
N ASP A 250 -8.56 12.45 -13.34
CA ASP A 250 -9.86 12.63 -14.00
C ASP A 250 -10.50 11.30 -14.43
N ALA A 251 -9.76 10.18 -14.38
CA ALA A 251 -10.31 8.86 -14.64
C ALA A 251 -11.14 8.34 -13.45
N PRO A 252 -12.11 7.44 -13.70
CA PRO A 252 -12.78 6.74 -12.61
C PRO A 252 -11.80 5.95 -11.75
N GLU A 253 -12.17 5.73 -10.50
CA GLU A 253 -11.36 4.96 -9.55
C GLU A 253 -11.16 3.51 -10.05
N PRO A 254 -9.96 2.92 -9.89
CA PRO A 254 -9.72 1.54 -10.24
C PRO A 254 -10.50 0.60 -9.34
N VAL A 255 -10.92 -0.54 -9.90
CA VAL A 255 -11.51 -1.64 -9.13
C VAL A 255 -10.49 -2.76 -8.99
N PHE A 256 -10.68 -3.63 -7.99
CA PHE A 256 -9.76 -4.73 -7.74
C PHE A 256 -10.47 -6.07 -7.79
N ARG A 257 -9.76 -7.05 -8.34
CA ARG A 257 -10.12 -8.46 -8.27
C ARG A 257 -9.02 -9.23 -7.56
N MET A 258 -9.39 -10.30 -6.89
CA MET A 258 -8.47 -11.17 -6.18
C MET A 258 -8.79 -12.63 -6.48
N ALA A 259 -7.76 -13.46 -6.59
CA ALA A 259 -7.90 -14.90 -6.68
C ALA A 259 -6.90 -15.56 -5.72
N VAL A 260 -7.27 -16.75 -5.23
CA VAL A 260 -6.45 -17.59 -4.36
C VAL A 260 -6.40 -19.01 -4.93
N GLY A 261 -5.45 -19.83 -4.49
CA GLY A 261 -5.30 -21.20 -4.97
C GLY A 261 -5.16 -21.30 -6.49
N ASP A 262 -5.79 -22.30 -7.10
CA ASP A 262 -5.65 -22.60 -8.54
C ASP A 262 -6.21 -21.51 -9.45
N ALA A 263 -7.23 -20.78 -8.98
CA ALA A 263 -7.88 -19.70 -9.72
C ALA A 263 -6.93 -18.50 -9.97
N ARG A 264 -5.82 -18.39 -9.22
CA ARG A 264 -4.82 -17.33 -9.43
C ARG A 264 -4.31 -17.26 -10.86
N THR A 265 -4.05 -18.42 -11.47
CA THR A 265 -3.49 -18.49 -12.82
C THR A 265 -4.44 -17.97 -13.89
N GLN A 266 -5.74 -17.98 -13.62
CA GLN A 266 -6.80 -17.54 -14.52
C GLN A 266 -7.12 -16.05 -14.34
N LEU A 267 -6.73 -15.45 -13.21
CA LEU A 267 -6.92 -14.03 -12.97
C LEU A 267 -5.84 -13.21 -13.69
N THR A 268 -6.25 -12.51 -14.75
CA THR A 268 -5.38 -11.68 -15.59
C THR A 268 -5.88 -10.23 -15.68
N ALA A 269 -4.99 -9.35 -16.13
CA ALA A 269 -5.26 -7.97 -16.46
C ALA A 269 -4.96 -7.71 -17.94
N ALA A 270 -5.50 -6.63 -18.50
CA ALA A 270 -5.16 -6.20 -19.87
C ALA A 270 -3.70 -5.76 -19.99
N ASP A 271 -3.18 -5.09 -18.95
CA ASP A 271 -1.75 -4.77 -18.79
C ASP A 271 -1.18 -5.66 -17.68
N PRO A 272 -0.21 -6.55 -17.96
CA PRO A 272 0.35 -7.46 -16.96
C PRO A 272 1.04 -6.73 -15.80
N ARG A 273 1.41 -5.45 -15.95
CA ARG A 273 1.98 -4.65 -14.85
C ARG A 273 0.99 -4.41 -13.70
N PHE A 274 -0.31 -4.60 -13.94
CA PHE A 274 -1.34 -4.49 -12.91
C PHE A 274 -1.75 -5.83 -12.29
N VAL A 275 -1.01 -6.89 -12.60
CA VAL A 275 -1.10 -8.18 -11.90
C VAL A 275 -0.08 -8.18 -10.76
N ILE A 276 -0.57 -8.33 -9.53
CA ILE A 276 0.26 -8.33 -8.33
C ILE A 276 0.16 -9.71 -7.68
N ASP A 277 1.21 -10.49 -7.85
CA ASP A 277 1.34 -11.80 -7.21
C ASP A 277 1.86 -11.67 -5.79
N LYS A 278 1.07 -12.19 -4.85
CA LYS A 278 1.45 -12.34 -3.45
C LYS A 278 1.65 -13.81 -3.13
N LYS A 279 2.00 -14.12 -1.88
CA LYS A 279 2.31 -15.49 -1.47
C LYS A 279 1.10 -16.41 -1.64
N TYR A 280 -0.07 -15.96 -1.20
CA TYR A 280 -1.30 -16.72 -1.14
C TYR A 280 -2.36 -16.25 -2.14
N SER A 281 -2.33 -14.97 -2.53
CA SER A 281 -3.26 -14.40 -3.49
C SER A 281 -2.59 -13.84 -4.73
N ARG A 282 -3.41 -13.57 -5.74
CA ARG A 282 -3.10 -12.66 -6.85
C ARG A 282 -4.14 -11.55 -6.83
N LEU A 283 -3.69 -10.31 -6.89
CA LEU A 283 -4.53 -9.13 -7.11
C LEU A 283 -4.41 -8.66 -8.55
N VAL A 284 -5.51 -8.17 -9.10
CA VAL A 284 -5.52 -7.42 -10.35
C VAL A 284 -6.13 -6.05 -10.08
N VAL A 285 -5.43 -5.01 -10.51
CA VAL A 285 -5.94 -3.62 -10.51
C VAL A 285 -6.49 -3.31 -11.89
N ASP A 286 -7.81 -3.18 -12.00
CA ASP A 286 -8.46 -2.83 -13.26
C ASP A 286 -8.60 -1.31 -13.34
N TRP A 287 -7.70 -0.70 -14.10
CA TRP A 287 -7.67 0.73 -14.29
C TRP A 287 -8.49 1.19 -15.50
N PRO A 288 -9.59 1.95 -15.31
CA PRO A 288 -10.36 2.49 -16.42
C PRO A 288 -9.59 3.64 -17.07
N ARG A 289 -9.11 3.44 -18.30
CA ARG A 289 -8.39 4.49 -19.05
C ARG A 289 -9.31 5.68 -19.34
N LYS A 290 -8.70 6.87 -19.52
CA LYS A 290 -9.34 8.02 -20.17
C LYS A 290 -9.81 7.57 -21.56
N GLY A 291 -11.08 7.85 -21.86
CA GLY A 291 -11.69 7.55 -23.16
C GLY A 291 -11.14 8.43 -24.28
#